data_AF-A0AAI9BZQ3-F1
#
_entry.id   AF-A0AAI9BZQ3-F1
#
_cell.length_a   1.000
_cell.length_b   1.000
_cell.length_c   1.000
_cell.angle_alpha   90.00
_cell.angle_beta   90.00
_cell.angle_gamma   90.00
#
_symmetry.space_group_name_H-M   'P 1'
#
loop_
_entity.id
_entity.type
_entity.pdbx_description
1 polymer ?
#
loop_
_entity_poly.entity_id
_entity_poly.type
_entity_poly.pdbx_seq_one_letter_code
_entity_poly.pdbx_strand_id
1 'polypeptide(L)'
;MTTSTTQQKRARTALEQLLGTEEGDDSVDLFVQHHLDEIEADYWIAHLGTPTPAASAVLGLLQPREPWGDDGSVHIDFSLPGDVSQYVLSVELDEDDEVIGVSMDS
;
A
#
# COMPACT_ATOMS: atom_id res chain seq x y z
N MET A 1 -11.45 0.70 -17.71
CA MET A 1 -12.50 0.22 -16.79
C MET A 1 -12.39 1.09 -15.55
N THR A 2 -13.46 1.72 -15.08
CA THR A 2 -13.42 2.45 -13.79
C THR A 2 -13.52 1.40 -12.70
N THR A 3 -12.39 1.02 -12.11
CA THR A 3 -12.36 0.17 -10.92
C THR A 3 -13.31 0.71 -9.87
N SER A 4 -14.18 -0.18 -9.38
CA SER A 4 -15.13 0.14 -8.35
C SER A 4 -14.40 0.41 -7.03
N THR A 5 -14.91 1.35 -6.22
CA THR A 5 -14.49 1.55 -4.82
C THR A 5 -14.41 0.24 -4.02
N THR A 6 -15.12 -0.80 -4.45
CA THR A 6 -15.04 -2.16 -3.90
C THR A 6 -13.66 -2.80 -4.06
N GLN A 7 -13.02 -2.73 -5.23
CA GLN A 7 -11.71 -3.37 -5.45
C GLN A 7 -10.63 -2.65 -4.61
N GLN A 8 -10.66 -1.32 -4.56
CA GLN A 8 -9.76 -0.53 -3.70
C GLN A 8 -9.92 -0.88 -2.21
N LYS A 9 -11.17 -1.11 -1.76
CA LYS A 9 -11.43 -1.58 -0.39
C LYS A 9 -10.87 -2.97 -0.14
N ARG A 10 -11.05 -3.92 -1.07
CA ARG A 10 -10.48 -5.26 -0.97
C ARG A 10 -8.96 -5.22 -0.90
N ALA A 11 -8.34 -4.47 -1.81
CA ALA A 11 -6.89 -4.32 -1.85
C ALA A 11 -6.35 -3.72 -0.54
N ARG A 12 -6.99 -2.67 -0.01
CA ARG A 12 -6.63 -2.13 1.31
C ARG A 12 -6.79 -3.16 2.43
N THR A 13 -7.89 -3.90 2.46
CA THR A 13 -8.09 -4.96 3.45
C THR A 13 -7.02 -6.05 3.36
N ALA A 14 -6.55 -6.40 2.16
CA ALA A 14 -5.46 -7.35 1.99
C ALA A 14 -4.14 -6.82 2.56
N LEU A 15 -3.79 -5.56 2.29
CA LEU A 15 -2.61 -4.92 2.90
C LEU A 15 -2.68 -4.94 4.43
N GLU A 16 -3.85 -4.63 5.00
CA GLU A 16 -4.08 -4.65 6.45
C GLU A 16 -3.98 -6.07 7.04
N GLN A 17 -4.35 -7.10 6.29
CA GLN A 17 -4.27 -8.51 6.73
C GLN A 17 -2.85 -9.08 6.64
N LEU A 18 -2.05 -8.61 5.68
CA LEU A 18 -0.65 -9.02 5.50
C LEU A 18 0.30 -8.34 6.48
N LEU A 19 -0.11 -7.23 7.10
CA LEU A 19 0.73 -6.52 8.05
C LEU A 19 1.11 -7.41 9.24
N GLY A 20 2.41 -7.61 9.45
CA GLY A 20 2.97 -8.43 10.53
C GLY A 20 2.82 -9.95 10.32
N THR A 21 2.55 -10.40 9.09
CA THR A 21 2.54 -11.83 8.72
C THR A 21 3.79 -12.20 7.93
N GLU A 22 4.16 -13.49 7.90
CA GLU A 22 5.30 -13.96 7.11
C GLU A 22 5.12 -13.69 5.60
N GLU A 23 3.87 -13.73 5.12
CA GLU A 23 3.53 -13.42 3.72
C GLU A 23 3.68 -11.93 3.39
N GLY A 24 3.55 -11.05 4.38
CA GLY A 24 3.69 -9.60 4.23
C GLY A 24 5.10 -9.06 4.49
N ASP A 25 6.03 -9.88 4.98
CA ASP A 25 7.35 -9.43 5.45
C ASP A 25 8.16 -8.74 4.34
N ASP A 26 8.21 -9.38 3.16
CA ASP A 26 8.93 -8.88 1.98
C ASP A 26 8.17 -7.79 1.18
N SER A 27 6.96 -7.41 1.61
CA SER A 27 6.13 -6.43 0.91
C SER A 27 5.65 -5.32 1.84
N VAL A 28 4.59 -5.56 2.60
CA VAL A 28 3.92 -4.59 3.47
C VAL A 28 4.83 -4.14 4.61
N ASP A 29 5.44 -5.08 5.32
CA ASP A 29 6.28 -4.76 6.46
C ASP A 29 7.61 -4.14 6.01
N LEU A 30 8.20 -4.64 4.91
CA LEU A 30 9.35 -4.02 4.27
C LEU A 30 9.06 -2.58 3.86
N PHE A 31 7.93 -2.33 3.19
CA PHE A 31 7.51 -0.99 2.80
C PHE A 31 7.43 -0.07 4.01
N VAL A 32 6.74 -0.47 5.08
CA VAL A 32 6.58 0.36 6.26
C VAL A 32 7.93 0.64 6.92
N GLN A 33 8.74 -0.39 7.16
CA GLN A 33 10.05 -0.24 7.80
C GLN A 33 10.96 0.66 6.99
N HIS A 34 11.08 0.41 5.68
CA HIS A 34 11.89 1.22 4.78
C HIS A 34 11.52 2.71 4.85
N HIS A 35 10.23 3.04 4.80
CA HIS A 35 9.81 4.44 4.83
C HIS A 35 9.97 5.08 6.21
N LEU A 36 9.77 4.33 7.31
CA LEU A 36 10.01 4.85 8.66
C LEU A 36 11.48 5.22 8.89
N ASP A 37 12.42 4.49 8.26
CA ASP A 37 13.85 4.79 8.33
C ASP A 37 14.27 5.91 7.36
N GLU A 38 13.72 5.96 6.15
CA GLU A 38 14.19 6.88 5.09
C GLU A 38 13.47 8.24 5.08
N ILE A 39 12.20 8.32 5.50
CA ILE A 39 11.43 9.58 5.49
C ILE A 39 11.64 10.36 6.78
N GLU A 40 11.88 11.66 6.63
CA GLU A 40 12.07 12.58 7.76
C GLU A 40 10.86 12.63 8.71
N ALA A 41 11.16 12.71 10.01
CA ALA A 41 10.17 12.75 11.09
C ALA A 41 9.09 13.84 10.91
N ASP A 42 9.44 15.00 10.33
CA ASP A 42 8.51 16.11 10.07
C ASP A 42 7.34 15.68 9.18
N TYR A 43 7.56 14.80 8.20
CA TYR A 43 6.50 14.26 7.36
C TYR A 43 5.50 13.45 8.18
N TRP A 44 6.00 12.53 9.01
CA TRP A 44 5.15 11.70 9.87
C TRP A 44 4.39 12.51 10.91
N ILE A 45 5.02 13.54 11.48
CA ILE A 45 4.35 14.46 12.41
C ILE A 45 3.24 15.24 11.68
N ALA A 46 3.49 15.75 10.47
CA ALA A 46 2.51 16.50 9.71
C ALA A 46 1.27 15.66 9.34
N HIS A 47 1.45 14.38 9.03
CA HIS A 47 0.36 13.51 8.58
C HIS A 47 -0.30 12.68 9.69
N LEU A 48 0.47 12.23 10.69
CA LEU A 48 0.04 11.26 11.71
C LEU A 48 0.28 11.77 13.15
N GLY A 49 0.83 12.97 13.33
CA GLY A 49 1.01 13.61 14.63
C GLY A 49 2.13 13.03 15.50
N THR A 50 2.92 12.09 14.97
CA THR A 50 4.03 11.45 15.67
C THR A 50 5.20 11.19 14.71
N PRO A 51 6.46 11.29 15.15
CA PRO A 51 7.62 11.01 14.32
C PRO A 51 7.79 9.51 13.99
N THR A 52 7.21 8.63 14.81
CA THR A 52 7.31 7.17 14.67
C THR A 52 5.91 6.56 14.73
N PRO A 53 5.12 6.67 13.65
CA PRO A 53 3.77 6.12 13.61
C PRO A 53 3.79 4.59 13.64
N ALA A 54 2.70 3.99 14.13
CA ALA A 54 2.51 2.55 14.04
C ALA A 54 2.33 2.13 12.57
N ALA A 55 2.74 0.91 12.23
CA ALA A 55 2.64 0.38 10.87
C ALA A 55 1.21 0.44 10.30
N SER A 56 0.20 0.15 11.11
CA SER A 56 -1.21 0.27 10.73
C SER A 56 -1.63 1.71 10.42
N ALA A 57 -1.03 2.71 11.07
CA ALA A 57 -1.28 4.12 10.76
C ALA A 57 -0.62 4.53 9.44
N VAL A 58 0.56 3.99 9.13
CA VAL A 58 1.23 4.18 7.82
C VAL A 58 0.39 3.58 6.69
N LEU A 59 -0.10 2.34 6.83
CA LEU A 59 -1.03 1.76 5.83
C LEU A 59 -2.34 2.54 5.73
N GLY A 60 -2.83 3.02 6.87
CA GLY A 60 -4.00 3.89 6.95
C GLY A 60 -3.86 5.17 6.10
N LEU A 61 -2.65 5.72 6.03
CA LEU A 61 -2.30 6.95 5.31
C LEU A 61 -2.25 6.77 3.78
N LEU A 62 -1.97 5.57 3.30
CA LEU A 62 -1.74 5.30 1.88
C LEU A 62 -2.93 5.69 1.00
N GLN A 63 -2.65 6.33 -0.13
CA GLN A 63 -3.66 6.74 -1.10
C GLN A 63 -3.67 5.76 -2.28
N PRO A 64 -4.84 5.19 -2.65
CA PRO A 64 -4.95 4.38 -3.85
C PRO A 64 -4.75 5.26 -5.09
N ARG A 65 -3.98 4.76 -6.05
CA ARG A 65 -3.79 5.38 -7.37
C ARG A 65 -4.87 4.91 -8.35
N GLU A 66 -4.82 5.47 -9.57
CA GLU A 66 -5.64 4.95 -10.65
C GLU A 66 -5.21 3.52 -10.98
N PRO A 67 -6.13 2.56 -10.91
CA PRO A 67 -5.82 1.17 -11.17
C PRO A 67 -5.63 0.92 -12.65
N TRP A 68 -4.79 -0.06 -12.94
CA TRP A 68 -4.38 -0.43 -14.28
C TRP A 68 -4.51 -1.93 -14.44
N GLY A 69 -4.67 -2.39 -15.68
CA GLY A 69 -4.79 -3.82 -15.97
C GLY A 69 -3.59 -4.32 -16.74
N ASP A 70 -3.18 -5.55 -16.47
CA ASP A 70 -2.10 -6.26 -17.17
C ASP A 70 -2.49 -7.73 -17.32
N ASP A 71 -2.36 -8.28 -18.52
CA ASP A 71 -2.62 -9.71 -18.85
C ASP A 71 -3.89 -10.36 -18.24
N GLY A 72 -4.95 -9.58 -17.98
CA GLY A 72 -6.20 -10.09 -17.39
C GLY A 72 -6.35 -9.89 -15.88
N SER A 73 -5.33 -9.38 -15.19
CA SER A 73 -5.39 -8.92 -13.81
C SER A 73 -5.57 -7.40 -13.72
N VAL A 74 -5.97 -6.93 -12.54
CA VAL A 74 -6.10 -5.52 -12.17
C VAL A 74 -5.16 -5.22 -11.03
N HIS A 75 -4.29 -4.25 -11.22
CA HIS A 75 -3.37 -3.74 -10.21
C HIS A 75 -3.90 -2.46 -9.58
N ILE A 76 -3.79 -2.39 -8.25
CA ILE A 76 -4.11 -1.21 -7.46
C ILE A 76 -2.89 -0.81 -6.65
N ASP A 77 -2.26 0.28 -7.08
CA ASP A 77 -1.09 0.81 -6.38
C ASP A 77 -1.50 1.74 -5.24
N PHE A 78 -0.77 1.66 -4.13
CA PHE A 78 -0.93 2.49 -2.95
C PHE A 78 0.36 3.26 -2.70
N SER A 79 0.28 4.59 -2.68
CA SER A 79 1.43 5.46 -2.44
C SER A 79 1.23 6.36 -1.22
N LEU A 80 2.33 6.83 -0.65
CA LEU A 80 2.30 7.89 0.35
C LEU A 80 1.85 9.22 -0.27
N PRO A 81 1.07 10.04 0.46
CA PRO A 81 0.66 11.36 -0.02
C PRO A 81 1.85 12.29 -0.24
N GLY A 82 1.75 13.13 -1.27
CA GLY A 82 2.75 14.19 -1.54
C GLY A 82 4.01 13.72 -2.24
N ASP A 83 3.98 12.54 -2.90
CA ASP A 83 5.07 12.01 -3.74
C ASP A 83 6.43 12.00 -3.03
N VAL A 84 6.41 11.73 -1.72
CA VAL A 84 7.61 11.67 -0.86
C VAL A 84 8.48 10.44 -1.13
N SER A 85 7.94 9.48 -1.88
CA SER A 85 8.62 8.26 -2.30
C SER A 85 8.07 7.80 -3.65
N GLN A 86 8.94 7.17 -4.44
CA GLN A 86 8.55 6.48 -5.68
C GLN A 86 7.98 5.09 -5.41
N TYR A 87 8.24 4.53 -4.22
CA TYR A 87 7.78 3.20 -3.88
C TYR A 87 6.27 3.17 -3.66
N VAL A 88 5.64 2.10 -4.14
CA VAL A 88 4.21 1.82 -3.99
C VAL A 88 4.02 0.39 -3.50
N LEU A 89 2.90 0.15 -2.81
CA LEU A 89 2.39 -1.21 -2.62
C LEU A 89 1.40 -1.50 -3.75
N SER A 90 1.74 -2.42 -4.64
CA SER A 90 0.84 -2.88 -5.69
C SER A 90 0.08 -4.11 -5.22
N VAL A 91 -1.24 -4.07 -5.36
CA VAL A 91 -2.11 -5.22 -5.09
C VAL A 91 -2.68 -5.72 -6.40
N GLU A 92 -2.42 -6.98 -6.71
CA GLU A 92 -2.91 -7.64 -7.91
C GLU A 92 -4.20 -8.40 -7.61
N LEU A 93 -5.21 -8.16 -8.45
CA LEU A 93 -6.52 -8.79 -8.41
C LEU A 93 -6.75 -9.58 -9.69
N ASP A 94 -7.31 -10.78 -9.59
CA ASP A 94 -7.72 -11.56 -10.76
C ASP A 94 -9.06 -11.08 -11.36
N GLU A 95 -9.56 -11.81 -12.38
CA GLU A 95 -10.83 -11.52 -13.06
C GLU A 95 -12.07 -11.59 -12.14
N ASP A 96 -11.96 -12.26 -10.98
CA ASP A 96 -13.01 -12.44 -9.97
C ASP A 96 -12.89 -11.43 -8.79
N ASP A 97 -12.01 -10.43 -8.93
CA ASP A 97 -11.65 -9.45 -7.88
C ASP A 97 -11.04 -10.11 -6.63
N GLU A 98 -10.41 -11.30 -6.74
CA GLU A 98 -9.66 -11.93 -5.65
C GLU A 98 -8.21 -11.46 -5.66
N VAL A 99 -7.65 -11.21 -4.47
CA VAL A 99 -6.26 -10.76 -4.34
C VAL A 99 -5.34 -11.96 -4.54
N ILE A 100 -4.52 -11.90 -5.58
CA ILE A 100 -3.59 -12.97 -5.96
C ILE A 100 -2.13 -12.61 -5.66
N GLY A 101 -1.83 -11.34 -5.40
CA GLY A 101 -0.49 -10.89 -5.08
C GLY A 101 -0.43 -9.51 -4.44
N VAL A 102 0.60 -9.29 -3.62
CA VAL A 102 0.98 -7.97 -3.10
C VAL A 102 2.49 -7.83 -3.22
N SER A 103 2.94 -6.74 -3.85
CA SER A 103 4.36 -6.42 -4.02
C SER A 103 4.66 -4.98 -3.62
N MET A 104 5.91 -4.74 -3.24
CA MET A 104 6.48 -3.39 -3.21
C MET A 104 7.16 -3.12 -4.55
N ASP A 105 6.71 -2.08 -5.26
CA ASP A 105 7.19 -1.68 -6.58
C ASP A 105 7.73 -0.25 -6.57
N SER A 106 8.50 0.15 -7.60
CA SER A 106 9.15 1.47 -7.73
C SER A 106 8.97 2.11 -9.09
#